data_AF-A0A9D7NGC8-F1
#
_entry.id   AF-A0A9D7NGC8-F1
#
_cell.length_a   1.000
_cell.length_b   1.000
_cell.length_c   1.000
_cell.angle_alpha   90.00
_cell.angle_beta   90.00
_cell.angle_gamma   90.00
#
_symmetry.space_group_name_H-M   'P 1'
#
loop_
_entity.id
_entity.type
_entity.pdbx_description
1 polymer ?
#
loop_
_entity_poly.entity_id
_entity_poly.type
_entity_poly.pdbx_seq_one_letter_code
_entity_poly.pdbx_strand_id
1 'polypeptide(L)'
;MVVNAIYNSLFTVLLWVGNEWLADHIHISWIEYPLKRLAVSAILTVVYTLAVIVGVRIGMAWFFYGTLPSDTLKDIGGDTVLVTLTLTIFISTFLHGRAFLFQWKESLLEAEQLKRAHLTAKYENLKTQVNPHFLFNSLNVLSNLVYKDQDQAVRFIKQLSNVYRYLLDMREQEVVSLETELEVLEITFRC
;
A
#
# COMPACT_ATOMS: atom_id res chain seq x y z
N MET A 1 -9.11 10.73 50.58
CA MET A 1 -9.49 9.67 49.61
C MET A 1 -9.94 10.26 48.27
N VAL A 2 -10.91 11.18 48.24
CA VAL A 2 -11.42 11.81 47.00
C VAL A 2 -10.34 12.54 46.19
N VAL A 3 -9.51 13.35 46.85
CA VAL A 3 -8.43 14.12 46.21
C VAL A 3 -7.42 13.22 45.47
N ASN A 4 -7.00 12.12 46.08
CA ASN A 4 -6.08 11.16 45.46
C ASN A 4 -6.70 10.42 44.27
N ALA A 5 -8.00 10.12 44.34
CA ALA A 5 -8.72 9.49 43.22
C ALA A 5 -8.79 10.43 42.01
N ILE A 6 -9.17 11.69 42.21
CA ILE A 6 -9.22 12.71 41.15
C ILE A 6 -7.84 12.90 40.53
N TYR A 7 -6.79 12.95 41.36
CA TYR A 7 -5.41 13.05 40.91
C TYR A 7 -5.00 11.87 40.00
N ASN A 8 -5.22 10.64 40.45
CA ASN A 8 -4.85 9.45 39.67
C ASN A 8 -5.63 9.40 38.36
N SER A 9 -6.92 9.74 38.37
CA SER A 9 -7.73 9.81 37.16
C SER A 9 -7.20 10.88 36.18
N LEU A 10 -6.89 12.09 36.66
CA LEU A 10 -6.34 13.15 35.82
C LEU A 10 -4.98 12.75 35.23
N PHE A 11 -4.11 12.16 36.05
CA PHE A 11 -2.80 11.65 35.63
C PHE A 11 -2.93 10.60 34.52
N THR A 12 -3.82 9.62 34.69
CA THR A 12 -4.09 8.60 33.66
C THR A 12 -4.64 9.21 32.37
N VAL A 13 -5.56 10.17 32.46
CA VAL A 13 -6.13 10.85 31.28
C VAL A 13 -5.06 11.65 30.54
N LEU A 14 -4.20 12.40 31.24
CA LEU A 14 -3.11 13.16 30.62
C LEU A 14 -2.11 12.26 29.90
N LEU A 15 -1.78 11.11 30.49
CA LEU A 15 -0.92 10.13 29.86
C LEU A 15 -1.57 9.51 28.63
N TRP A 16 -2.84 9.09 28.72
CA TRP A 16 -3.54 8.50 27.59
C TRP A 16 -3.66 9.52 26.45
N VAL A 17 -4.38 10.62 26.68
CA VAL A 17 -4.73 11.58 25.61
C VAL A 17 -3.48 12.14 24.94
N GLY A 18 -2.43 12.45 25.71
CA GLY A 18 -1.21 12.99 25.13
C GLY A 18 -0.39 11.98 24.34
N ASN A 19 -0.30 10.72 24.79
CA ASN A 19 0.40 9.69 24.01
C ASN A 19 -0.39 9.31 22.75
N GLU A 20 -1.72 9.31 22.79
CA GLU A 20 -2.57 9.10 21.62
C GLU A 20 -2.43 10.27 20.62
N TRP A 21 -2.55 11.51 21.11
CA TRP A 21 -2.34 12.71 20.29
C TRP A 21 -0.97 12.70 19.60
N LEU A 22 0.08 12.32 20.34
CA LEU A 22 1.42 12.23 19.81
C LEU A 22 1.56 11.11 18.77
N ALA A 23 0.94 9.95 18.97
CA ALA A 23 0.94 8.86 18.00
C ALA A 23 0.28 9.27 16.66
N ASP A 24 -0.80 10.05 16.73
CA ASP A 24 -1.53 10.55 15.56
C ASP A 24 -0.80 11.68 14.82
N HIS A 25 -0.05 12.53 15.53
CA HIS A 25 0.70 13.65 14.93
C HIS A 25 2.03 13.23 14.29
N ILE A 26 2.44 11.97 14.42
CA ILE A 26 3.64 11.45 13.73
C ILE A 26 3.30 11.19 12.25
N HIS A 27 3.73 12.10 11.38
CA HIS A 27 3.53 12.04 9.92
C HIS A 27 4.45 11.04 9.17
N ILE A 28 5.18 10.18 9.88
CA ILE A 28 6.08 9.20 9.24
C ILE A 28 5.24 8.02 8.73
N SER A 29 5.40 7.55 7.49
CA SER A 29 4.65 6.39 6.98
C SER A 29 5.05 5.08 7.68
N TRP A 30 4.05 4.26 8.04
CA TRP A 30 4.29 2.88 8.53
C TRP A 30 4.79 1.94 7.44
N ILE A 31 4.51 2.25 6.17
CA ILE A 31 4.82 1.39 5.02
C ILE A 31 6.25 1.62 4.54
N GLU A 32 6.64 2.88 4.39
CA GLU A 32 7.96 3.24 3.86
C GLU A 32 9.08 3.17 4.92
N TYR A 33 8.80 3.58 6.15
CA TYR A 33 9.81 3.71 7.21
C TYR A 33 9.35 3.17 8.57
N PRO A 34 8.96 1.87 8.68
CA PRO A 34 8.38 1.30 9.90
C PRO A 34 9.31 1.41 11.12
N LEU A 35 10.60 1.09 10.96
CA LEU A 35 11.59 1.15 12.06
C LEU A 35 11.82 2.58 12.55
N LYS A 36 11.88 3.55 11.63
CA LYS A 36 12.05 4.97 11.97
C LYS A 36 10.83 5.47 12.74
N ARG A 37 9.63 5.13 12.30
CA ARG A 37 8.38 5.51 13.00
C ARG A 37 8.31 4.90 14.39
N LEU A 38 8.67 3.62 14.55
CA LEU A 38 8.72 2.94 15.85
C LEU A 38 9.73 3.60 16.80
N ALA A 39 10.93 3.89 16.32
CA ALA A 39 11.95 4.52 17.16
C ALA A 39 11.51 5.93 17.62
N VAL A 40 10.97 6.75 16.72
CA VAL A 40 10.49 8.10 17.04
C VAL A 40 9.31 8.04 18.01
N SER A 41 8.32 7.19 17.76
CA SER A 41 7.17 7.04 18.66
C SER A 41 7.57 6.53 20.05
N ALA A 42 8.49 5.57 20.16
CA ALA A 42 9.00 5.09 21.44
C ALA A 42 9.72 6.18 22.23
N ILE A 43 10.63 6.93 21.58
CA ILE A 43 11.37 8.03 22.22
C ILE A 43 10.40 9.11 22.71
N LEU A 44 9.49 9.55 21.85
CA LEU A 44 8.53 10.58 22.19
C LEU A 44 7.56 10.13 23.30
N THR A 45 7.11 8.88 23.28
CA THR A 45 6.27 8.29 24.35
C THR A 45 6.98 8.33 25.70
N VAL A 46 8.25 7.93 25.74
CA VAL A 46 9.06 7.94 26.97
C VAL A 46 9.28 9.38 27.46
N VAL A 47 9.69 10.29 26.58
CA VAL A 47 9.93 11.70 26.91
C VAL A 47 8.66 12.38 27.43
N TYR A 48 7.54 12.20 26.73
CA TYR A 48 6.25 12.75 27.14
C TYR A 48 5.80 12.19 28.49
N THR A 49 5.88 10.86 28.68
CA THR A 49 5.48 10.22 29.93
C THR A 49 6.31 10.70 31.12
N LEU A 50 7.62 10.86 30.96
CA LEU A 50 8.49 11.45 31.99
C LEU A 50 8.14 12.91 32.28
N ALA A 51 7.87 13.71 31.24
CA ALA A 51 7.47 15.11 31.40
C ALA A 51 6.14 15.25 32.16
N VAL A 52 5.16 14.38 31.86
CA VAL A 52 3.88 14.36 32.59
C VAL A 52 4.08 13.95 34.04
N ILE A 53 4.87 12.90 34.32
CA ILE A 53 5.18 12.48 35.70
C ILE A 53 5.78 13.64 36.50
N VAL A 54 6.83 14.28 35.98
CA VAL A 54 7.51 15.37 36.66
C VAL A 54 6.59 16.59 36.79
N GLY A 55 5.92 16.99 35.72
CA GLY A 55 5.06 18.17 35.68
C GLY A 55 3.86 18.06 36.64
N VAL A 56 3.20 16.91 36.67
CA VAL A 56 2.07 16.65 37.57
C VAL A 56 2.51 16.65 39.04
N ARG A 57 3.68 16.08 39.34
CA ARG A 57 4.24 16.07 40.71
C ARG A 57 4.64 17.47 41.19
N ILE A 58 5.28 18.26 40.33
CA ILE A 58 5.64 19.66 40.61
C ILE A 58 4.38 20.50 40.81
N GLY A 59 3.40 20.39 39.92
CA GLY A 59 2.14 21.13 40.01
C GLY A 59 1.36 20.79 41.29
N MET A 60 1.37 19.52 41.69
CA MET A 60 0.76 19.07 42.94
C MET A 60 1.49 19.63 44.16
N ALA A 61 2.83 19.54 44.21
CA ALA A 61 3.61 20.07 45.32
C ALA A 61 3.35 21.57 45.52
N TRP A 62 3.31 22.33 44.41
CA TRP A 62 2.98 23.75 44.44
C TRP A 62 1.54 24.00 44.94
N PHE A 63 0.56 23.22 44.48
CA PHE A 63 -0.84 23.40 44.89
C PHE A 63 -1.08 23.13 46.38
N PHE A 64 -0.46 22.10 46.97
CA PHE A 64 -0.68 21.72 48.36
C PHE A 64 0.18 22.50 49.36
N TYR A 65 1.44 22.79 49.00
CA TYR A 65 2.43 23.36 49.93
C TYR A 65 2.81 24.81 49.62
N GLY A 66 2.33 25.38 48.50
CA GLY A 66 2.63 26.76 48.07
C GLY A 66 4.10 27.02 47.72
N THR A 67 4.95 26.02 47.87
CA THR A 67 6.40 26.04 47.65
C THR A 67 6.79 24.77 46.93
N LEU A 68 8.01 24.74 46.39
CA LEU A 68 8.57 23.53 45.79
C LEU A 68 9.57 22.91 46.78
N PRO A 69 9.17 21.90 47.58
CA PRO A 69 10.10 21.19 48.45
C PRO A 69 11.28 20.65 47.64
N SER A 70 12.51 20.79 48.16
CA SER A 70 13.72 20.27 47.51
C SER A 70 13.68 18.77 47.24
N ASP A 71 12.85 18.05 47.99
CA ASP A 71 12.69 16.61 47.88
C ASP A 71 11.59 16.18 46.89
N THR A 72 10.89 17.12 46.24
CA THR A 72 9.81 16.81 45.28
C THR A 72 10.27 15.88 44.16
N LEU A 73 11.50 16.07 43.65
CA LEU A 73 12.08 15.20 42.62
C LEU A 73 12.60 13.87 43.20
N LYS A 74 13.04 13.86 44.46
CA LYS A 74 13.52 12.66 45.15
C LYS A 74 12.37 11.75 45.62
N ASP A 75 11.20 12.33 45.86
CA ASP A 75 9.95 11.65 46.21
C ASP A 75 9.28 10.99 44.99
N ILE A 76 9.80 11.21 43.78
CA ILE A 76 9.44 10.43 42.61
C ILE A 76 10.02 9.03 42.79
N GLY A 77 9.29 8.18 43.51
CA GLY A 77 9.68 6.80 43.74
C GLY A 77 9.95 6.08 42.42
N GLY A 78 11.15 5.49 42.30
CA GLY A 78 11.59 4.79 41.09
C GLY A 78 10.59 3.73 40.64
N ASP A 79 9.94 3.03 41.58
CA ASP A 79 8.92 2.02 41.29
C ASP A 79 7.70 2.60 40.57
N THR A 80 7.27 3.81 40.92
CA THR A 80 6.13 4.46 40.22
C THR A 80 6.49 4.80 38.78
N VAL A 81 7.72 5.28 38.55
CA VAL A 81 8.21 5.59 37.20
C VAL A 81 8.33 4.32 36.37
N LEU A 82 8.93 3.27 36.94
CA LEU A 82 9.11 1.99 36.26
C LEU A 82 7.77 1.37 35.87
N VAL A 83 6.83 1.24 36.82
CA VAL A 83 5.50 0.68 36.54
C VAL A 83 4.74 1.50 35.49
N THR A 84 4.76 2.83 35.60
CA THR A 84 4.07 3.71 34.64
C THR A 84 4.67 3.61 33.24
N LEU A 85 6.00 3.60 33.13
CA LEU A 85 6.68 3.44 31.84
C LEU A 85 6.43 2.07 31.24
N THR A 86 6.52 0.99 32.01
CA THR A 86 6.27 -0.36 31.50
C THR A 86 4.85 -0.50 30.97
N LEU A 87 3.84 -0.01 31.71
CA LEU A 87 2.45 -0.05 31.26
C LEU A 87 2.24 0.81 30.01
N THR A 88 2.78 2.02 29.99
CA THR A 88 2.60 2.95 28.86
C THR A 88 3.28 2.43 27.59
N ILE A 89 4.50 1.91 27.71
CA ILE A 89 5.22 1.31 26.58
C ILE A 89 4.48 0.07 26.07
N PHE A 90 3.98 -0.78 26.96
CA PHE A 90 3.21 -1.97 26.59
C PHE A 90 1.94 -1.61 25.80
N ILE A 91 1.14 -0.68 26.31
CA ILE A 91 -0.08 -0.18 25.64
C ILE A 91 0.28 0.47 24.32
N SER A 92 1.26 1.37 24.30
CA SER A 92 1.70 2.08 23.10
C SER A 92 2.16 1.09 22.02
N THR A 93 2.97 0.09 22.37
CA THR A 93 3.45 -0.94 21.45
C THR A 93 2.29 -1.74 20.84
N PHE A 94 1.30 -2.11 21.65
CA PHE A 94 0.13 -2.82 21.18
C PHE A 94 -0.71 -1.99 20.19
N LEU A 95 -0.94 -0.72 20.48
CA LEU A 95 -1.68 0.19 19.60
C LEU A 95 -0.94 0.43 18.28
N HIS A 96 0.37 0.70 18.35
CA HIS A 96 1.23 0.89 17.18
C HIS A 96 1.29 -0.38 16.32
N GLY A 97 1.37 -1.56 16.94
CA GLY A 97 1.33 -2.85 16.24
C GLY A 97 0.00 -3.07 15.50
N ARG A 98 -1.14 -2.74 16.13
CA ARG A 98 -2.45 -2.78 15.44
C ARG A 98 -2.52 -1.82 14.25
N ALA A 99 -2.06 -0.57 14.43
CA ALA A 99 -2.06 0.43 13.36
C ALA A 99 -1.20 -0.01 12.17
N PHE A 100 -0.01 -0.54 12.45
CA PHE A 100 0.89 -1.10 11.44
C PHE A 100 0.23 -2.25 10.66
N LEU A 101 -0.36 -3.23 11.36
CA LEU A 101 -1.02 -4.36 10.70
C LEU A 101 -2.19 -3.92 9.81
N PHE A 102 -2.95 -2.92 10.25
CA PHE A 102 -4.06 -2.39 9.46
C PHE A 102 -3.56 -1.73 8.17
N GLN A 103 -2.57 -0.82 8.26
CA GLN A 103 -2.01 -0.14 7.09
C GLN A 103 -1.28 -1.09 6.14
N TRP A 104 -0.61 -2.12 6.67
CA TRP A 104 -0.02 -3.18 5.86
C TRP A 104 -1.09 -3.90 5.05
N LYS A 105 -2.19 -4.31 5.70
CA LYS A 105 -3.27 -5.04 5.05
C LYS A 105 -3.92 -4.21 3.95
N GLU A 106 -4.12 -2.92 4.19
CA GLU A 106 -4.66 -1.99 3.20
C GLU A 106 -3.74 -1.85 2.00
N SER A 107 -2.43 -1.62 2.24
CA SER A 107 -1.43 -1.56 1.17
C SER A 107 -1.37 -2.85 0.32
N LEU A 108 -1.50 -4.01 0.96
CA LEU A 108 -1.54 -5.29 0.26
C LEU A 108 -2.78 -5.41 -0.64
N LEU A 109 -3.94 -4.95 -0.18
CA LEU A 109 -5.18 -4.96 -0.95
C LEU A 109 -5.09 -4.02 -2.16
N GLU A 110 -4.56 -2.82 -1.97
CA GLU A 110 -4.33 -1.85 -3.05
C GLU A 110 -3.38 -2.41 -4.10
N ALA A 111 -2.27 -3.04 -3.68
CA ALA A 111 -1.32 -3.67 -4.59
C ALA A 111 -1.97 -4.80 -5.42
N GLU A 112 -2.81 -5.62 -4.80
CA GLU A 112 -3.54 -6.69 -5.49
C GLU A 112 -4.59 -6.11 -6.47
N GLN A 113 -5.29 -5.04 -6.09
CA GLN A 113 -6.23 -4.35 -6.99
C GLN A 113 -5.53 -3.75 -8.20
N LEU A 114 -4.40 -3.06 -8.00
CA LEU A 114 -3.58 -2.51 -9.08
C LEU A 114 -3.06 -3.62 -10.00
N LYS A 115 -2.59 -4.73 -9.43
CA LYS A 115 -2.14 -5.89 -10.21
C LYS A 115 -3.27 -6.48 -11.05
N ARG A 116 -4.48 -6.62 -10.49
CA ARG A 116 -5.65 -7.09 -11.23
C ARG A 116 -6.04 -6.14 -12.35
N ALA A 117 -6.12 -4.84 -12.06
CA ALA A 117 -6.41 -3.82 -13.07
C ALA A 117 -5.40 -3.86 -14.23
N HIS A 118 -4.10 -4.00 -13.90
CA HIS A 118 -3.05 -4.14 -14.89
C HIS A 118 -3.19 -5.41 -15.73
N LEU A 119 -3.49 -6.56 -15.11
CA LEU A 119 -3.73 -7.82 -15.83
C LEU A 119 -4.97 -7.74 -16.73
N THR A 120 -6.05 -7.12 -16.25
CA THR A 120 -7.25 -6.89 -17.06
C THR A 120 -6.97 -5.98 -18.24
N ALA A 121 -6.23 -4.89 -18.04
CA ALA A 121 -5.82 -4.00 -19.14
C ALA A 121 -4.95 -4.75 -20.16
N LYS A 122 -3.98 -5.55 -19.70
CA LYS A 122 -3.15 -6.38 -20.58
C LYS A 122 -3.99 -7.42 -21.33
N TYR A 123 -4.96 -8.03 -20.67
CA TYR A 123 -5.88 -8.99 -21.29
C TYR A 123 -6.74 -8.32 -22.37
N GLU A 124 -7.36 -7.17 -22.08
CA GLU A 124 -8.17 -6.45 -23.08
C GLU A 124 -7.31 -5.97 -24.25
N ASN A 125 -6.09 -5.49 -24.01
CA ASN A 125 -5.14 -5.15 -25.08
C ASN A 125 -4.80 -6.36 -25.96
N LEU A 126 -4.55 -7.53 -25.36
CA LEU A 126 -4.32 -8.77 -26.10
C LEU A 126 -5.55 -9.18 -26.92
N LYS A 127 -6.74 -9.00 -26.36
CA LYS A 127 -8.01 -9.31 -27.03
C LYS A 127 -8.27 -8.39 -28.23
N THR A 128 -7.97 -7.09 -28.13
CA THR A 128 -8.16 -6.15 -29.24
C THR A 128 -7.21 -6.40 -30.40
N GLN A 129 -6.02 -6.98 -30.16
CA GLN A 129 -5.06 -7.33 -31.21
C GLN A 129 -5.57 -8.45 -32.13
N VAL A 130 -6.42 -9.35 -31.61
CA VAL A 130 -7.17 -10.29 -32.45
C VAL A 130 -8.47 -9.61 -32.86
N ASN A 131 -8.49 -8.89 -33.98
CA ASN A 131 -9.70 -8.24 -34.48
C ASN A 131 -10.78 -9.31 -34.76
N PRO A 132 -11.81 -9.48 -33.90
CA PRO A 132 -12.76 -10.58 -34.02
C PRO A 132 -13.59 -10.41 -35.29
N HIS A 133 -13.87 -9.15 -35.66
CA HIS A 133 -14.57 -8.82 -36.88
C HIS A 133 -13.76 -9.20 -38.12
N PHE A 134 -12.44 -8.98 -38.11
CA PHE A 134 -11.57 -9.44 -39.19
C PHE A 134 -11.62 -10.97 -39.31
N LEU A 135 -11.51 -11.70 -38.20
CA LEU A 135 -11.60 -13.16 -38.20
C LEU A 135 -12.94 -13.65 -38.79
N PHE A 136 -14.06 -13.13 -38.30
CA PHE A 136 -15.40 -13.52 -38.78
C PHE A 136 -15.60 -13.16 -40.26
N ASN A 137 -15.11 -12.00 -40.69
CA ASN A 137 -15.18 -11.59 -42.09
C ASN A 137 -14.34 -12.53 -42.98
N SER A 138 -13.11 -12.85 -42.57
CA SER A 138 -12.26 -13.81 -43.28
C SER A 138 -12.91 -15.20 -43.35
N LEU A 139 -13.56 -15.67 -42.28
CA LEU A 139 -14.29 -16.94 -42.29
C LEU A 139 -15.50 -16.91 -43.23
N ASN A 140 -16.24 -15.80 -43.29
CA ASN A 140 -17.38 -15.63 -44.21
C ASN A 140 -16.93 -15.59 -45.68
N VAL A 141 -15.82 -14.90 -45.97
CA VAL A 141 -15.21 -14.88 -47.31
C VAL A 141 -14.74 -16.28 -47.70
N LEU A 142 -14.07 -16.98 -46.78
CA LEU A 142 -13.64 -18.35 -47.00
C LEU A 142 -14.82 -19.29 -47.25
N SER A 143 -15.89 -19.20 -46.46
CA SER A 143 -17.09 -20.03 -46.62
C SER A 143 -17.71 -19.85 -48.02
N ASN A 144 -17.74 -18.62 -48.55
CA ASN A 144 -18.20 -18.35 -49.91
C ASN A 144 -17.23 -18.90 -50.98
N LEU A 145 -15.92 -18.76 -50.76
CA LEU A 145 -14.90 -19.22 -51.69
C LEU A 145 -14.92 -20.75 -51.86
N VAL A 146 -15.12 -21.51 -50.78
CA VAL A 146 -15.13 -22.99 -50.83
C VAL A 146 -16.17 -23.53 -51.82
N TYR A 147 -17.31 -22.85 -51.98
CA TYR A 147 -18.36 -23.26 -52.93
C TYR A 147 -18.19 -22.69 -54.34
N LYS A 148 -17.48 -21.56 -54.51
CA LYS A 148 -17.29 -20.89 -55.81
C LYS A 148 -16.02 -21.33 -56.53
N ASP A 149 -14.91 -21.43 -55.82
CA ASP A 149 -13.58 -21.74 -56.36
C ASP A 149 -12.71 -22.34 -55.24
N GLN A 150 -12.53 -23.66 -55.28
CA GLN A 150 -11.74 -24.38 -54.28
C GLN A 150 -10.26 -24.01 -54.29
N ASP A 151 -9.67 -23.73 -55.46
CA ASP A 151 -8.26 -23.37 -55.56
C ASP A 151 -8.02 -21.98 -54.96
N GLN A 152 -8.94 -21.04 -55.17
CA GLN A 152 -8.90 -19.72 -54.55
C GLN A 152 -9.13 -19.79 -53.04
N ALA A 153 -10.00 -20.67 -52.56
CA ALA A 153 -10.20 -20.92 -51.13
C ALA A 153 -8.91 -21.41 -50.44
N VAL A 154 -8.18 -22.35 -51.07
CA VAL A 154 -6.90 -22.85 -50.55
C VAL A 154 -5.84 -21.75 -50.47
N ARG A 155 -5.76 -20.88 -51.48
CA ARG A 155 -4.85 -19.71 -51.46
C ARG A 155 -5.20 -18.74 -50.34
N PHE A 156 -6.49 -18.43 -50.17
CA PHE A 156 -6.97 -17.54 -49.11
C PHE A 156 -6.66 -18.07 -47.70
N ILE A 157 -6.83 -19.38 -47.45
CA ILE A 157 -6.46 -20.01 -46.17
C ILE A 157 -4.96 -19.82 -45.87
N LYS A 158 -4.08 -20.00 -46.88
CA LYS A 158 -2.64 -19.82 -46.71
C LYS A 158 -2.28 -18.37 -46.37
N GLN A 159 -2.86 -17.39 -47.07
CA GLN A 159 -2.68 -15.97 -46.78
C GLN A 159 -3.16 -15.62 -45.36
N LEU A 160 -4.36 -16.07 -44.99
CA LEU A 160 -4.91 -15.84 -43.65
C LEU A 160 -4.03 -16.44 -42.55
N SER A 161 -3.50 -17.65 -42.77
CA SER A 161 -2.55 -18.29 -41.85
C SER A 161 -1.25 -17.49 -41.70
N ASN A 162 -0.71 -16.93 -42.79
CA ASN A 162 0.50 -16.11 -42.75
C ASN A 162 0.27 -14.79 -41.99
N VAL A 163 -0.85 -14.11 -42.23
CA VAL A 163 -1.22 -12.88 -41.52
C VAL A 163 -1.38 -13.13 -40.02
N TYR A 164 -2.06 -14.20 -39.61
CA TYR A 164 -2.20 -14.55 -38.19
C TYR A 164 -0.87 -14.94 -37.54
N ARG A 165 0.00 -15.64 -38.27
CA ARG A 165 1.34 -15.99 -37.78
C ARG A 165 2.17 -14.74 -37.55
N TYR A 166 2.15 -13.80 -38.49
CA TYR A 166 2.80 -12.50 -38.34
C TYR A 166 2.24 -11.71 -37.14
N LEU A 167 0.92 -11.61 -36.99
CA LEU A 167 0.31 -10.95 -35.82
C LEU A 167 0.72 -11.59 -34.49
N LEU A 168 0.95 -12.91 -34.46
CA LEU A 168 1.39 -13.64 -33.27
C LEU A 168 2.91 -13.58 -33.04
N ASP A 169 3.72 -13.45 -34.09
CA ASP A 169 5.18 -13.31 -34.00
C ASP A 169 5.60 -11.87 -33.64
N MET A 170 4.85 -10.87 -34.10
CA MET A 170 5.00 -9.46 -33.67
C MET A 170 4.71 -9.26 -32.17
N ARG A 171 4.11 -10.25 -31.51
CA ARG A 171 3.74 -10.24 -30.08
C ARG A 171 4.94 -10.09 -29.13
N GLU A 172 6.16 -10.35 -29.60
CA GLU A 172 7.39 -10.26 -28.81
C GLU A 172 8.22 -9.00 -29.09
N GLN A 173 7.85 -8.16 -30.07
CA GLN A 173 8.61 -6.97 -30.44
C GLN A 173 7.74 -5.71 -30.35
N GLU A 174 8.06 -4.79 -29.42
CA GLU A 174 7.37 -3.49 -29.26
C GLU A 174 7.52 -2.55 -30.48
N VAL A 175 8.50 -2.83 -31.34
CA VAL A 175 8.78 -2.08 -32.58
C VAL A 175 9.40 -3.03 -33.60
N VAL A 176 8.87 -2.99 -34.82
CA VAL A 176 9.43 -3.67 -36.00
C VAL A 176 9.98 -2.63 -36.97
N SER A 177 11.00 -3.01 -37.74
CA SER A 177 11.52 -2.16 -38.81
C SER A 177 10.51 -2.07 -39.97
N LEU A 178 10.47 -0.91 -40.62
CA LEU A 178 9.66 -0.66 -41.83
C LEU A 178 9.96 -1.67 -42.95
N GLU A 179 11.20 -2.16 -43.00
CA GLU A 179 11.65 -3.18 -43.96
C GLU A 179 10.90 -4.51 -43.79
N THR A 180 10.68 -4.93 -42.54
CA THR A 180 9.91 -6.15 -42.22
C THR A 180 8.42 -5.97 -42.55
N GLU A 181 7.86 -4.78 -42.35
CA GLU A 181 6.47 -4.48 -42.74
C GLU A 181 6.30 -4.53 -44.27
N LEU A 182 7.27 -3.98 -45.02
CA LEU A 182 7.25 -3.99 -46.48
C LEU A 182 7.38 -5.39 -47.06
N GLU A 183 8.25 -6.24 -46.49
CA GLU A 183 8.43 -7.63 -46.94
C GLU A 183 7.15 -8.46 -46.76
N VAL A 184 6.41 -8.25 -45.67
CA VAL A 184 5.14 -8.94 -45.40
C VAL A 184 4.03 -8.46 -46.34
N LEU A 185 3.97 -7.16 -46.64
CA LEU A 185 3.05 -6.63 -47.65
C LEU A 185 3.35 -7.23 -49.02
N GLU A 186 4.63 -7.37 -49.39
CA GLU A 186 5.01 -7.96 -50.66
C GLU A 186 4.58 -9.44 -50.76
N ILE A 187 4.79 -10.23 -49.71
CA ILE A 187 4.35 -11.63 -49.66
C ILE A 187 2.82 -11.75 -49.72
N THR A 188 2.11 -10.80 -49.11
CA THR A 188 0.64 -10.80 -49.07
C THR A 188 0.02 -10.38 -50.41
N PHE A 189 0.64 -9.47 -51.16
CA PHE A 189 0.08 -8.92 -52.40
C PHE A 189 0.61 -9.53 -53.71
N ARG A 190 1.59 -10.44 -53.66
CA ARG A 190 2.21 -11.04 -54.87
C ARG A 190 1.55 -12.34 -55.38
N CYS A 191 0.26 -12.57 -55.11
CA CYS A 191 -0.49 -13.73 -55.63
C CYS A 191 -1.89 -13.33 -56.09
#